data_AF-A0A662F0Z8-F1
#
_entry.id   AF-A0A662F0Z8-F1
#
_cell.length_a   1.000
_cell.length_b   1.000
_cell.length_c   1.000
_cell.angle_alpha   90.00
_cell.angle_beta   90.00
_cell.angle_gamma   90.00
#
_symmetry.space_group_name_H-M   'P 1'
#
loop_
_entity.id
_entity.type
_entity.pdbx_description
1 polymer ?
#
loop_
_entity_poly.entity_id
_entity_poly.type
_entity_poly.pdbx_seq_one_letter_code
_entity_poly.pdbx_strand_id
1 'polypeptide(L)'
;MRTAAILFILLVLSLSGFAQSLSIPGFNQAYRDATGYWGACPMGTGGCPDRIETAGCLITSLAAVLDYYRISLAVPAAESCTGSAQFGMDPGILNAWLRTHGGYGRCSTDPVGDCCLEWSAVTQVELMQYENAASTGISSTARAEIDRALGRGYPVIAGVHWGAHCHGTTTQSENCHWVVITGAAGTTYTITDPYNRDVHDPHGVHTTLNHGVFGAYTIDRFVVAAGPVPARPEEAIRITLSPGGLPGEVEVTLSTRTGGEYKIFV
;
A
#
# COMPACT_ATOMS: atom_id res chain seq x y z
N MET A 1 39.78 50.78 -22.34
CA MET A 1 38.84 49.70 -22.67
C MET A 1 38.64 48.87 -21.41
N ARG A 2 37.45 48.94 -20.79
CA ARG A 2 37.13 48.22 -19.55
C ARG A 2 36.35 46.97 -19.94
N THR A 3 36.96 45.80 -19.80
CA THR A 3 36.32 44.49 -19.96
C THR A 3 35.44 44.23 -18.74
N ALA A 4 34.12 44.17 -18.96
CA ALA A 4 33.16 43.78 -17.94
C ALA A 4 33.20 42.25 -17.78
N ALA A 5 33.49 41.79 -16.55
CA ALA A 5 33.33 40.40 -16.17
C ALA A 5 31.83 40.13 -15.92
N ILE A 6 31.23 39.29 -16.75
CA ILE A 6 29.86 38.80 -16.55
C ILE A 6 29.93 37.67 -15.53
N LEU A 7 29.46 37.96 -14.31
CA LEU A 7 29.33 36.99 -13.23
C LEU A 7 28.04 36.18 -13.48
N PHE A 8 28.20 34.94 -13.96
CA PHE A 8 27.10 33.98 -14.07
C PHE A 8 26.78 33.43 -12.67
N ILE A 9 25.74 33.97 -12.03
CA ILE A 9 25.17 33.40 -10.82
C ILE A 9 24.38 32.15 -11.25
N LEU A 10 24.96 30.97 -11.04
CA LEU A 10 24.24 29.70 -11.04
C LEU A 10 23.26 29.72 -9.87
N LEU A 11 22.05 30.22 -10.14
CA LEU A 11 20.91 29.99 -9.26
C LEU A 11 20.66 28.48 -9.28
N VAL A 12 21.17 27.78 -8.27
CA VAL A 12 20.70 26.44 -7.93
C VAL A 12 19.28 26.66 -7.43
N LEU A 13 18.33 26.69 -8.36
CA LEU A 13 16.93 26.46 -8.06
C LEU A 13 16.90 25.10 -7.39
N SER A 14 16.77 25.09 -6.06
CA SER A 14 16.35 23.93 -5.31
C SER A 14 15.00 23.53 -5.89
N LEU A 15 15.02 22.65 -6.89
CA LEU A 15 13.88 21.89 -7.34
C LEU A 15 13.38 21.21 -6.08
N SER A 16 12.33 21.78 -5.49
CA SER A 16 11.55 21.14 -4.45
C SER A 16 11.23 19.75 -5.00
N GLY A 17 11.90 18.72 -4.45
CA GLY A 17 11.73 17.36 -4.90
C GLY A 17 10.24 17.08 -4.91
N PHE A 18 9.71 16.71 -6.08
CA PHE A 18 8.34 16.25 -6.17
C PHE A 18 8.17 15.16 -5.11
N ALA A 19 7.24 15.38 -4.19
CA ALA A 19 6.95 14.43 -3.13
C ALA A 19 6.76 13.04 -3.76
N GLN A 20 7.58 12.09 -3.34
CA GLN A 20 7.62 10.75 -3.91
C GLN A 20 6.28 10.05 -3.63
N SER A 21 5.49 9.85 -4.68
CA SER A 21 4.27 9.05 -4.64
C SER A 21 4.59 7.63 -5.10
N LEU A 22 4.18 6.66 -4.29
CA LEU A 22 4.30 5.24 -4.56
C LEU A 22 3.04 4.80 -5.32
N SER A 23 3.23 4.11 -6.44
CA SER A 23 2.13 3.53 -7.23
C SER A 23 1.61 2.25 -6.57
N ILE A 24 1.01 2.39 -5.38
CA ILE A 24 0.43 1.29 -4.62
C ILE A 24 -0.99 1.03 -5.13
N PRO A 25 -1.35 -0.22 -5.45
CA PRO A 25 -2.70 -0.58 -5.87
C PRO A 25 -3.71 -0.36 -4.74
N GLY A 26 -4.94 -0.02 -5.08
CA GLY A 26 -6.04 0.07 -4.13
C GLY A 26 -7.00 -1.10 -4.25
N PHE A 27 -7.29 -1.74 -3.13
CA PHE A 27 -8.35 -2.74 -3.00
C PHE A 27 -9.50 -2.18 -2.15
N ASN A 28 -10.73 -2.46 -2.54
CA ASN A 28 -11.92 -2.16 -1.77
C ASN A 28 -12.25 -3.34 -0.84
N GLN A 29 -12.18 -3.16 0.48
CA GLN A 29 -12.53 -4.20 1.47
C GLN A 29 -14.00 -4.66 1.31
N ALA A 30 -14.88 -3.76 0.87
CA ALA A 30 -16.30 -4.03 0.71
C ALA A 30 -16.66 -4.68 -0.64
N TYR A 31 -15.67 -4.93 -1.50
CA TYR A 31 -15.91 -5.48 -2.83
C TYR A 31 -16.56 -6.86 -2.77
N ARG A 32 -17.68 -6.97 -3.49
CA ARG A 32 -18.52 -8.14 -3.67
C ARG A 32 -18.97 -8.14 -5.13
N ASP A 33 -18.42 -9.04 -5.91
CA ASP A 33 -18.98 -9.37 -7.22
C ASP A 33 -20.21 -10.29 -7.05
N ALA A 34 -20.77 -10.75 -8.18
CA ALA A 34 -21.91 -11.67 -8.19
C ALA A 34 -21.63 -13.03 -7.50
N THR A 35 -20.37 -13.35 -7.21
CA THR A 35 -19.94 -14.56 -6.50
C THR A 35 -19.53 -14.32 -5.04
N GLY A 36 -19.58 -13.06 -4.57
CA GLY A 36 -19.22 -12.70 -3.20
C GLY A 36 -17.72 -12.55 -2.95
N TYR A 37 -16.93 -12.42 -4.02
CA TYR A 37 -15.45 -12.42 -4.10
C TYR A 37 -14.71 -12.44 -2.75
N TRP A 38 -14.28 -11.29 -2.20
CA TRP A 38 -13.58 -11.25 -0.91
C TRP A 38 -14.36 -10.57 0.23
N GLY A 39 -15.21 -9.59 -0.05
CA GLY A 39 -15.90 -8.83 1.01
C GLY A 39 -16.74 -9.71 1.94
N ALA A 40 -17.35 -10.77 1.40
CA ALA A 40 -18.16 -11.70 2.18
C ALA A 40 -17.32 -12.77 2.93
N CYS A 41 -16.01 -12.85 2.72
CA CYS A 41 -15.19 -13.89 3.31
C CYS A 41 -15.07 -13.73 4.83
N PRO A 42 -15.25 -14.81 5.61
CA PRO A 42 -15.01 -14.78 7.04
C PRO A 42 -13.52 -14.56 7.31
N MET A 43 -13.23 -13.76 8.32
CA MET A 43 -11.89 -13.52 8.83
C MET A 43 -11.56 -14.45 9.98
N GLY A 44 -10.28 -14.64 10.24
CA GLY A 44 -9.80 -15.39 11.40
C GLY A 44 -10.08 -16.88 11.42
N THR A 45 -9.87 -17.43 12.61
CA THR A 45 -10.02 -18.86 12.91
C THR A 45 -11.04 -19.06 14.05
N GLY A 46 -11.43 -20.31 14.31
CA GLY A 46 -12.25 -20.65 15.48
C GLY A 46 -13.67 -20.06 15.52
N GLY A 47 -14.20 -19.59 14.39
CA GLY A 47 -15.55 -19.02 14.30
C GLY A 47 -15.64 -17.51 14.58
N CYS A 48 -14.56 -16.75 14.38
CA CYS A 48 -14.59 -15.27 14.36
C CYS A 48 -15.76 -14.81 13.45
N PRO A 49 -16.70 -13.98 13.96
CA PRO A 49 -17.87 -13.56 13.19
C PRO A 49 -17.54 -12.52 12.11
N ASP A 50 -16.33 -11.97 12.16
CA ASP A 50 -15.87 -10.88 11.30
C ASP A 50 -15.78 -11.28 9.84
N ARG A 51 -16.05 -10.30 8.97
CA ARG A 51 -15.91 -10.41 7.52
C ARG A 51 -14.98 -9.32 7.01
N ILE A 52 -14.38 -9.55 5.85
CA ILE A 52 -13.46 -8.58 5.22
C ILE A 52 -14.15 -7.22 5.02
N GLU A 53 -15.42 -7.22 4.61
CA GLU A 53 -16.14 -5.97 4.39
C GLU A 53 -16.35 -5.12 5.65
N THR A 54 -16.49 -5.75 6.83
CA THR A 54 -16.84 -5.06 8.08
C THR A 54 -15.62 -4.76 8.93
N ALA A 55 -14.60 -5.61 8.88
CA ALA A 55 -13.43 -5.55 9.76
C ALA A 55 -12.09 -5.72 9.01
N GLY A 56 -12.11 -5.83 7.69
CA GLY A 56 -10.93 -6.20 6.88
C GLY A 56 -10.07 -5.03 6.41
N CYS A 57 -10.22 -3.83 6.95
CA CYS A 57 -9.45 -2.65 6.53
C CYS A 57 -7.94 -2.88 6.63
N LEU A 58 -7.48 -3.53 7.71
CA LEU A 58 -6.06 -3.84 7.92
C LEU A 58 -5.52 -4.84 6.89
N ILE A 59 -6.21 -5.97 6.69
CA ILE A 59 -5.76 -6.99 5.74
C ILE A 59 -5.86 -6.50 4.30
N THR A 60 -6.83 -5.65 3.99
CA THR A 60 -6.99 -5.04 2.66
C THR A 60 -5.84 -4.08 2.38
N SER A 61 -5.46 -3.26 3.37
CA SER A 61 -4.29 -2.39 3.29
C SER A 61 -2.98 -3.18 3.19
N LEU A 62 -2.85 -4.28 3.93
CA LEU A 62 -1.68 -5.16 3.83
C LEU A 62 -1.61 -5.84 2.46
N ALA A 63 -2.72 -6.34 1.92
CA ALA A 63 -2.76 -6.92 0.58
C ALA A 63 -2.29 -5.93 -0.50
N ALA A 64 -2.70 -4.66 -0.41
CA ALA A 64 -2.23 -3.59 -1.29
C ALA A 64 -0.70 -3.40 -1.22
N VAL A 65 -0.14 -3.43 -0.01
CA VAL A 65 1.31 -3.33 0.20
C VAL A 65 2.07 -4.55 -0.33
N LEU A 66 1.55 -5.77 -0.12
CA LEU A 66 2.17 -6.98 -0.64
C LEU A 66 2.11 -7.04 -2.18
N ASP A 67 1.00 -6.57 -2.77
CA ASP A 67 0.86 -6.49 -4.23
C ASP A 67 1.78 -5.41 -4.83
N TYR A 68 1.98 -4.29 -4.13
CA TYR A 68 3.03 -3.32 -4.49
C TYR A 68 4.40 -4.00 -4.63
N TYR A 69 4.76 -4.88 -3.70
CA TYR A 69 6.00 -5.67 -3.76
C TYR A 69 5.96 -6.86 -4.73
N ARG A 70 4.89 -7.03 -5.50
CA ARG A 70 4.68 -8.14 -6.44
C ARG A 70 4.73 -9.51 -5.78
N ILE A 71 4.36 -9.59 -4.51
CA ILE A 71 4.25 -10.85 -3.78
C ILE A 71 2.97 -11.54 -4.25
N SER A 72 3.08 -12.80 -4.63
CA SER A 72 1.93 -13.64 -4.97
C SER A 72 1.87 -14.85 -4.06
N LEU A 73 0.67 -15.19 -3.63
CA LEU A 73 0.37 -16.35 -2.80
C LEU A 73 -0.47 -17.35 -3.62
N ALA A 74 -0.32 -18.62 -3.30
CA ALA A 74 -1.14 -19.69 -3.84
C ALA A 74 -2.06 -20.21 -2.73
N VAL A 75 -3.37 -20.24 -3.00
CA VAL A 75 -4.40 -20.70 -2.07
C VAL A 75 -5.19 -21.84 -2.73
N PRO A 76 -5.15 -23.06 -2.18
CA PRO A 76 -5.98 -24.16 -2.66
C PRO A 76 -7.48 -23.88 -2.53
N ALA A 77 -8.29 -24.50 -3.38
CA ALA A 77 -9.75 -24.36 -3.36
C ALA A 77 -10.38 -24.68 -1.99
N ALA A 78 -9.81 -25.63 -1.25
CA ALA A 78 -10.29 -26.02 0.08
C ALA A 78 -10.06 -24.95 1.15
N GLU A 79 -9.13 -24.02 0.94
CA GLU A 79 -8.76 -22.95 1.87
C GLU A 79 -9.36 -21.60 1.46
N SER A 80 -9.65 -21.42 0.17
CA SER A 80 -10.32 -20.21 -0.34
C SER A 80 -11.78 -20.15 0.11
N CYS A 81 -12.22 -18.96 0.52
CA CYS A 81 -13.62 -18.70 0.83
C CYS A 81 -14.55 -18.77 -0.40
N THR A 82 -14.01 -18.66 -1.61
CA THR A 82 -14.77 -18.75 -2.86
C THR A 82 -14.97 -20.19 -3.34
N GLY A 83 -14.28 -21.16 -2.71
CA GLY A 83 -14.26 -22.56 -3.15
C GLY A 83 -13.45 -22.81 -4.43
N SER A 84 -12.73 -21.81 -4.94
CA SER A 84 -11.86 -21.92 -6.12
C SER A 84 -10.40 -21.74 -5.74
N ALA A 85 -9.49 -22.45 -6.42
CA ALA A 85 -8.06 -22.21 -6.24
C ALA A 85 -7.70 -20.83 -6.77
N GLN A 86 -6.86 -20.10 -6.04
CA GLN A 86 -6.50 -18.72 -6.35
C GLN A 86 -4.98 -18.55 -6.33
N PHE A 87 -4.48 -17.67 -7.20
CA PHE A 87 -3.07 -17.29 -7.28
C PHE A 87 -2.95 -15.79 -7.56
N GLY A 88 -2.09 -15.10 -6.80
CA GLY A 88 -1.88 -13.67 -6.91
C GLY A 88 -1.90 -12.99 -5.55
N MET A 89 -2.37 -11.74 -5.51
CA MET A 89 -2.57 -11.00 -4.26
C MET A 89 -3.84 -10.18 -4.35
N ASP A 90 -4.72 -10.40 -3.40
CA ASP A 90 -5.89 -9.58 -3.12
C ASP A 90 -6.29 -9.82 -1.64
N PRO A 91 -7.25 -9.05 -1.09
CA PRO A 91 -7.67 -9.23 0.31
C PRO A 91 -8.18 -10.64 0.63
N GLY A 92 -8.85 -11.30 -0.31
CA GLY A 92 -9.38 -12.66 -0.14
C GLY A 92 -8.29 -13.72 -0.13
N ILE A 93 -7.33 -13.63 -1.05
CA ILE A 93 -6.15 -14.49 -1.12
C ILE A 93 -5.31 -14.36 0.15
N LEU A 94 -5.02 -13.12 0.58
CA LEU A 94 -4.25 -12.89 1.80
C LEU A 94 -4.99 -13.41 3.03
N ASN A 95 -6.30 -13.12 3.17
CA ASN A 95 -7.12 -13.65 4.26
C ASN A 95 -7.06 -15.17 4.34
N ALA A 96 -7.27 -15.86 3.21
CA ALA A 96 -7.22 -17.32 3.17
C ALA A 96 -5.85 -17.88 3.59
N TRP A 97 -4.76 -17.26 3.11
CA TRP A 97 -3.40 -17.64 3.50
C TRP A 97 -3.16 -17.41 5.01
N LEU A 98 -3.53 -16.25 5.55
CA LEU A 98 -3.37 -15.92 6.98
C LEU A 98 -4.13 -16.92 7.87
N ARG A 99 -5.34 -17.35 7.46
CA ARG A 99 -6.15 -18.33 8.21
C ARG A 99 -5.46 -19.68 8.35
N THR A 100 -4.61 -20.08 7.41
CA THR A 100 -3.89 -21.37 7.42
C THR A 100 -2.46 -21.28 7.92
N HIS A 101 -1.90 -20.07 8.02
CA HIS A 101 -0.50 -19.82 8.40
C HIS A 101 -0.35 -19.13 9.76
N GLY A 102 -1.37 -19.18 10.61
CA GLY A 102 -1.32 -18.57 11.95
C GLY A 102 -1.31 -17.04 11.92
N GLY A 103 -1.78 -16.44 10.83
CA GLY A 103 -1.82 -14.99 10.62
C GLY A 103 -2.92 -14.27 11.41
N TYR A 104 -3.72 -15.00 12.18
CA TYR A 104 -4.70 -14.44 13.11
C TYR A 104 -4.41 -14.91 14.52
N GLY A 105 -4.38 -13.97 15.46
CA GLY A 105 -4.29 -14.22 16.88
C GLY A 105 -5.55 -14.88 17.46
N ARG A 106 -5.61 -14.98 18.80
CA ARG A 106 -6.70 -15.66 19.53
C ARG A 106 -8.02 -14.88 19.48
N CYS A 107 -8.73 -15.02 18.36
CA CYS A 107 -10.04 -14.40 18.11
C CYS A 107 -11.09 -14.76 19.19
N SER A 108 -10.93 -15.91 19.86
CA SER A 108 -11.84 -16.38 20.92
C SER A 108 -11.59 -15.74 22.30
N THR A 109 -10.51 -14.98 22.48
CA THR A 109 -10.17 -14.33 23.77
C THR A 109 -10.22 -12.81 23.71
N ASP A 110 -10.61 -12.24 22.57
CA ASP A 110 -10.80 -10.81 22.40
C ASP A 110 -12.32 -10.51 22.28
N PRO A 111 -12.96 -9.96 23.34
CA PRO A 111 -14.39 -9.67 23.34
C PRO A 111 -14.78 -8.47 22.46
N VAL A 112 -13.82 -7.77 21.84
CA VAL A 112 -14.07 -6.60 20.98
C VAL A 112 -14.26 -7.01 19.51
N GLY A 113 -13.84 -8.22 19.12
CA GLY A 113 -13.92 -8.64 17.72
C GLY A 113 -12.94 -7.86 16.85
N ASP A 114 -11.67 -7.88 17.23
CA ASP A 114 -10.56 -7.56 16.35
C ASP A 114 -9.85 -8.88 16.10
N CYS A 115 -10.15 -9.53 14.99
CA CYS A 115 -9.36 -10.63 14.45
C CYS A 115 -7.89 -10.15 14.26
N CYS A 116 -7.09 -10.13 15.34
CA CYS A 116 -5.80 -9.45 15.42
C CYS A 116 -4.83 -10.10 14.44
N LEU A 117 -4.34 -9.33 13.48
CA LEU A 117 -3.28 -9.78 12.59
C LEU A 117 -2.06 -10.14 13.43
N GLU A 118 -1.59 -11.37 13.29
CA GLU A 118 -0.31 -11.79 13.85
C GLU A 118 0.80 -11.32 12.90
N TRP A 119 1.33 -10.12 13.16
CA TRP A 119 2.34 -9.49 12.31
C TRP A 119 3.56 -10.37 12.07
N SER A 120 3.94 -11.21 13.04
CA SER A 120 5.08 -12.12 12.91
C SER A 120 4.86 -13.26 11.91
N ALA A 121 3.60 -13.56 11.54
CA ALA A 121 3.28 -14.53 10.51
C ALA A 121 3.52 -13.99 9.09
N VAL A 122 3.55 -12.66 8.93
CA VAL A 122 3.80 -12.00 7.64
C VAL A 122 5.31 -11.86 7.45
N THR A 123 5.90 -12.83 6.74
CA THR A 123 7.35 -12.94 6.56
C THR A 123 7.83 -12.50 5.18
N GLN A 124 6.91 -12.15 4.29
CA GLN A 124 7.23 -11.77 2.91
C GLN A 124 7.85 -10.38 2.80
N VAL A 125 7.73 -9.55 3.83
CA VAL A 125 8.34 -8.21 3.98
C VAL A 125 8.79 -8.02 5.43
N GLU A 126 9.74 -7.11 5.65
CA GLU A 126 10.09 -6.66 6.99
C GLU A 126 9.07 -5.62 7.47
N LEU A 127 8.51 -5.83 8.66
CA LEU A 127 7.49 -4.96 9.23
C LEU A 127 8.01 -4.28 10.50
N MET A 128 8.12 -2.95 10.46
CA MET A 128 8.55 -2.14 11.60
C MET A 128 7.36 -1.34 12.11
N GLN A 129 7.04 -1.50 13.39
CA GLN A 129 5.89 -0.86 14.03
C GLN A 129 6.31 0.39 14.81
N TYR A 130 5.50 1.44 14.70
CA TYR A 130 5.73 2.73 15.33
C TYR A 130 4.42 3.28 15.89
N GLU A 131 4.54 4.09 16.94
CA GLU A 131 3.42 4.81 17.54
C GLU A 131 3.50 6.30 17.22
N ASN A 132 2.34 6.96 17.11
CA ASN A 132 2.26 8.39 17.04
C ASN A 132 1.92 8.96 18.42
N ALA A 133 2.88 9.61 19.07
CA ALA A 133 2.68 10.19 20.39
C ALA A 133 1.79 11.46 20.41
N ALA A 134 1.33 11.95 19.26
CA ALA A 134 0.47 13.12 19.19
C ALA A 134 -1.01 12.73 19.32
N SER A 135 -1.73 13.36 20.25
CA SER A 135 -3.17 13.16 20.44
C SER A 135 -4.04 13.68 19.30
N THR A 136 -3.47 14.48 18.38
CA THR A 136 -4.13 14.98 17.17
C THR A 136 -3.11 15.05 16.04
N GLY A 137 -3.53 14.73 14.82
CA GLY A 137 -2.66 14.80 13.64
C GLY A 137 -1.47 13.85 13.72
N ILE A 138 -0.25 14.37 13.51
CA ILE A 138 0.97 13.56 13.39
C ILE A 138 2.12 14.29 14.09
N SER A 139 2.78 13.62 15.04
CA SER A 139 3.97 14.13 15.72
C SER A 139 5.13 14.37 14.74
N SER A 140 6.07 15.26 15.08
CA SER A 140 7.25 15.51 14.25
C SER A 140 8.11 14.27 14.05
N THR A 141 8.25 13.42 15.08
CA THR A 141 8.95 12.14 14.99
C THR A 141 8.24 11.18 14.03
N ALA A 142 6.94 10.96 14.20
CA ALA A 142 6.18 10.10 13.29
C ALA A 142 6.23 10.61 11.84
N ARG A 143 6.14 11.93 11.64
CA ARG A 143 6.29 12.55 10.32
C ARG A 143 7.65 12.25 9.70
N ALA A 144 8.74 12.46 10.44
CA ALA A 144 10.08 12.19 9.95
C ALA A 144 10.29 10.71 9.57
N GLU A 145 9.68 9.80 10.33
CA GLU A 145 9.71 8.36 10.06
C GLU A 145 8.94 7.98 8.79
N ILE A 146 7.72 8.50 8.63
CA ILE A 146 6.90 8.30 7.43
C ILE A 146 7.60 8.89 6.19
N ASP A 147 8.08 10.13 6.26
CA ASP A 147 8.79 10.78 5.16
C ASP A 147 10.05 9.99 4.75
N ARG A 148 10.80 9.47 5.74
CA ARG A 148 11.97 8.63 5.48
C ARG A 148 11.60 7.31 4.80
N ALA A 149 10.52 6.66 5.24
CA ALA A 149 10.02 5.43 4.62
C ALA A 149 9.61 5.66 3.18
N LEU A 150 8.79 6.69 2.93
CA LEU A 150 8.33 7.05 1.58
C LEU A 150 9.49 7.41 0.66
N GLY A 151 10.48 8.16 1.15
CA GLY A 151 11.70 8.48 0.38
C GLY A 151 12.50 7.25 -0.04
N ARG A 152 12.44 6.17 0.75
CA ARG A 152 13.05 4.87 0.43
C ARG A 152 12.20 3.99 -0.49
N GLY A 153 10.97 4.40 -0.81
CA GLY A 153 10.05 3.57 -1.57
C GLY A 153 9.29 2.56 -0.71
N TYR A 154 9.25 2.74 0.62
CA TYR A 154 8.57 1.83 1.53
C TYR A 154 7.17 2.34 1.86
N PRO A 155 6.12 1.58 1.53
CA PRO A 155 4.75 1.89 1.94
C PRO A 155 4.60 1.94 3.46
N VAL A 156 3.65 2.76 3.91
CA VAL A 156 3.28 2.84 5.33
C VAL A 156 1.80 2.50 5.49
N ILE A 157 1.50 1.50 6.32
CA ILE A 157 0.12 1.15 6.71
C ILE A 157 -0.17 1.90 8.02
N ALA A 158 -1.15 2.79 8.03
CA ALA A 158 -1.48 3.63 9.18
C ALA A 158 -2.80 3.18 9.81
N GLY A 159 -2.77 2.92 11.11
CA GLY A 159 -3.96 2.80 11.95
C GLY A 159 -4.42 4.21 12.31
N VAL A 160 -5.70 4.50 12.05
CA VAL A 160 -6.25 5.85 12.16
C VAL A 160 -7.59 5.88 12.89
N HIS A 161 -7.93 7.05 13.42
CA HIS A 161 -9.26 7.37 13.91
C HIS A 161 -9.78 8.71 13.35
N TRP A 162 -11.08 8.92 13.50
CA TRP A 162 -11.76 10.19 13.18
C TRP A 162 -12.65 10.60 14.35
N GLY A 163 -12.62 11.89 14.71
CA GLY A 163 -13.36 12.39 15.87
C GLY A 163 -12.86 11.81 17.20
N ALA A 164 -13.71 11.80 18.23
CA ALA A 164 -13.35 11.28 19.56
C ALA A 164 -13.54 9.76 19.72
N HIS A 165 -14.34 9.15 18.84
CA HIS A 165 -14.72 7.74 18.88
C HIS A 165 -14.83 7.18 17.47
N CYS A 166 -14.35 5.96 17.25
CA CYS A 166 -14.35 5.27 15.96
C CYS A 166 -15.72 5.25 15.31
N HIS A 167 -16.72 4.80 16.04
CA HIS A 167 -18.11 4.92 15.65
C HIS A 167 -18.84 5.57 16.82
N GLY A 168 -19.74 6.51 16.58
CA GLY A 168 -20.28 7.39 17.64
C GLY A 168 -20.90 6.71 18.87
N THR A 169 -21.09 5.38 18.84
CA THR A 169 -21.58 4.55 19.94
C THR A 169 -20.51 3.65 20.59
N THR A 170 -19.29 3.59 20.06
CA THR A 170 -18.18 2.76 20.58
C THR A 170 -17.30 3.55 21.54
N THR A 171 -16.76 2.90 22.57
CA THR A 171 -15.74 3.51 23.45
C THR A 171 -14.34 3.49 22.83
N GLN A 172 -14.15 2.80 21.71
CA GLN A 172 -12.89 2.78 20.97
C GLN A 172 -12.58 4.16 20.41
N SER A 173 -11.36 4.63 20.65
CA SER A 173 -10.88 5.96 20.25
C SER A 173 -9.67 5.91 19.31
N GLU A 174 -9.13 4.72 19.02
CA GLU A 174 -7.89 4.54 18.26
C GLU A 174 -8.00 3.30 17.37
N ASN A 175 -7.24 3.28 16.27
CA ASN A 175 -7.14 2.18 15.31
C ASN A 175 -8.50 1.75 14.72
N CYS A 176 -9.39 2.72 14.54
CA CYS A 176 -10.73 2.55 14.02
C CYS A 176 -10.75 2.06 12.57
N HIS A 177 -9.72 2.42 11.82
CA HIS A 177 -9.56 2.09 10.41
C HIS A 177 -8.08 1.97 10.07
N TRP A 178 -7.79 1.34 8.95
CA TRP A 178 -6.43 1.20 8.43
C TRP A 178 -6.38 1.65 6.99
N VAL A 179 -5.37 2.45 6.66
CA VAL A 179 -5.15 3.01 5.32
C VAL A 179 -3.69 2.83 4.91
N VAL A 180 -3.40 2.92 3.62
CA VAL A 180 -2.02 2.94 3.13
C VAL A 180 -1.63 4.36 2.76
N ILE A 181 -0.57 4.89 3.38
CA ILE A 181 0.05 6.14 2.97
C ILE A 181 0.90 5.89 1.73
N THR A 182 0.56 6.61 0.66
CA THR A 182 1.17 6.43 -0.67
C THR A 182 2.18 7.50 -1.02
N GLY A 183 2.21 8.63 -0.31
CA GLY A 183 3.11 9.74 -0.64
C GLY A 183 2.80 11.00 0.16
N ALA A 184 3.72 11.96 0.19
CA ALA A 184 3.49 13.26 0.83
C ALA A 184 2.69 14.21 -0.07
N ALA A 185 1.83 15.03 0.52
CA ALA A 185 1.05 16.07 -0.16
C ALA A 185 1.02 17.35 0.68
N GLY A 186 1.97 18.25 0.45
CA GLY A 186 2.10 19.48 1.24
C GLY A 186 2.31 19.17 2.72
N THR A 187 1.36 19.55 3.57
CA THR A 187 1.40 19.29 5.02
C THR A 187 0.73 17.98 5.44
N THR A 188 0.12 17.26 4.50
CA THR A 188 -0.59 15.99 4.71
C THR A 188 0.04 14.87 3.88
N TYR A 189 -0.62 13.72 3.84
CA TYR A 189 -0.24 12.57 3.04
C TYR A 189 -1.37 12.16 2.10
N THR A 190 -1.00 11.72 0.90
CA THR A 190 -1.87 10.91 0.03
C THR A 190 -2.04 9.52 0.63
N ILE A 191 -3.23 8.97 0.51
CA ILE A 191 -3.58 7.65 1.00
C ILE A 191 -4.39 6.88 -0.03
N THR A 192 -4.32 5.56 0.11
CA THR A 192 -5.32 4.64 -0.42
C THR A 192 -6.13 4.12 0.77
N ASP A 193 -7.40 4.49 0.80
CA ASP A 193 -8.36 4.08 1.80
C ASP A 193 -9.08 2.82 1.30
N PRO A 194 -9.05 1.70 2.03
CA PRO A 194 -9.63 0.45 1.56
C PRO A 194 -11.15 0.45 1.56
N TYR A 195 -11.84 1.47 2.10
CA TYR A 195 -13.30 1.48 2.13
C TYR A 195 -13.90 2.28 0.98
N ASN A 196 -14.45 1.59 -0.03
CA ASN A 196 -15.27 2.21 -1.06
C ASN A 196 -16.72 1.70 -0.93
N ARG A 197 -17.67 2.64 -0.81
CA ARG A 197 -19.09 2.34 -0.63
C ARG A 197 -19.72 1.59 -1.81
N ASP A 198 -19.15 1.72 -3.01
CA ASP A 198 -19.59 0.94 -4.16
C ASP A 198 -18.99 -0.46 -4.06
N VAL A 199 -19.81 -1.41 -3.58
CA VAL A 199 -19.41 -2.80 -3.39
C VAL A 199 -19.10 -3.52 -4.71
N HIS A 200 -19.39 -2.93 -5.86
CA HIS A 200 -19.07 -3.51 -7.16
C HIS A 200 -17.77 -2.94 -7.77
N ASP A 201 -17.18 -1.93 -7.14
CA ASP A 201 -15.87 -1.40 -7.49
C ASP A 201 -14.79 -2.12 -6.66
N PRO A 202 -13.83 -2.84 -7.29
CA PRO A 202 -12.76 -3.51 -6.57
C PRO A 202 -11.71 -2.53 -6.01
N HIS A 203 -11.77 -1.25 -6.35
CA HIS A 203 -10.75 -0.27 -6.02
C HIS A 203 -11.05 0.52 -4.75
N GLY A 204 -10.03 0.64 -3.89
CA GLY A 204 -10.04 1.57 -2.76
C GLY A 204 -10.07 3.03 -3.21
N VAL A 205 -10.32 3.93 -2.27
CA VAL A 205 -10.41 5.38 -2.55
C VAL A 205 -9.03 6.02 -2.42
N HIS A 206 -8.53 6.59 -3.51
CA HIS A 206 -7.34 7.45 -3.47
C HIS A 206 -7.73 8.85 -2.99
N THR A 207 -7.20 9.26 -1.85
CA THR A 207 -7.51 10.56 -1.22
C THR A 207 -6.31 11.04 -0.39
N THR A 208 -6.55 11.88 0.61
CA THR A 208 -5.54 12.38 1.56
C THR A 208 -6.00 12.13 2.99
N LEU A 209 -5.09 12.09 3.96
CA LEU A 209 -5.44 11.86 5.38
C LEU A 209 -6.47 12.85 5.93
N ASN A 210 -6.45 14.10 5.49
CA ASN A 210 -7.43 15.11 5.91
C ASN A 210 -8.79 15.01 5.19
N HIS A 211 -8.90 14.14 4.19
CA HIS A 211 -10.11 13.87 3.41
C HIS A 211 -10.37 12.36 3.28
N GLY A 212 -10.08 11.60 4.34
CA GLY A 212 -10.39 10.18 4.43
C GLY A 212 -11.88 9.90 4.27
N VAL A 213 -12.26 8.65 3.99
CA VAL A 213 -13.65 8.31 3.65
C VAL A 213 -14.62 8.60 4.80
N PHE A 214 -14.16 8.51 6.04
CA PHE A 214 -14.94 8.84 7.25
C PHE A 214 -14.69 10.25 7.80
N GLY A 215 -13.82 11.03 7.17
CA GLY A 215 -13.44 12.38 7.60
C GLY A 215 -11.92 12.57 7.68
N ALA A 216 -11.50 13.62 8.38
CA ALA A 216 -10.08 13.85 8.65
C ALA A 216 -9.55 12.82 9.65
N TYR A 217 -8.48 12.13 9.27
CA TYR A 217 -7.84 11.10 10.07
C TYR A 217 -6.69 11.64 10.93
N THR A 218 -6.63 11.14 12.16
CA THR A 218 -5.44 11.19 13.02
C THR A 218 -4.77 9.82 12.97
N ILE A 219 -3.44 9.78 12.88
CA ILE A 219 -2.68 8.52 12.94
C ILE A 219 -2.48 8.14 14.41
N ASP A 220 -2.80 6.90 14.77
CA ASP A 220 -2.56 6.34 16.10
C ASP A 220 -1.21 5.63 16.15
N ARG A 221 -1.01 4.73 15.18
CA ARG A 221 0.20 3.96 14.96
C ARG A 221 0.36 3.67 13.48
N PHE A 222 1.55 3.25 13.09
CA PHE A 222 1.84 2.91 11.72
C PHE A 222 2.86 1.80 11.60
N VAL A 223 2.81 1.10 10.48
CA VAL A 223 3.71 0.02 10.13
C VAL A 223 4.42 0.41 8.84
N VAL A 224 5.74 0.48 8.90
CA VAL A 224 6.59 0.60 7.71
C VAL A 224 6.85 -0.79 7.19
N ALA A 225 6.45 -1.05 5.94
CA ALA A 225 6.71 -2.31 5.27
C ALA A 225 7.92 -2.15 4.34
N ALA A 226 9.03 -2.80 4.65
CA ALA A 226 10.25 -2.79 3.84
C ALA A 226 10.38 -4.09 3.04
N GLY A 227 10.66 -3.92 1.74
CA GLY A 227 10.85 -5.02 0.80
C GLY A 227 11.61 -4.57 -0.45
N PRO A 228 11.76 -5.46 -1.45
CA PRO A 228 12.39 -5.10 -2.71
C PRO A 228 11.55 -4.07 -3.47
N VAL A 229 12.01 -2.81 -3.48
CA VAL A 229 11.29 -1.70 -4.12
C VAL A 229 11.14 -1.99 -5.62
N PRO A 230 9.90 -2.05 -6.15
CA PRO A 230 9.69 -2.23 -7.58
C PRO A 230 10.35 -1.11 -8.38
N ALA A 231 11.04 -1.47 -9.46
CA ALA A 231 11.56 -0.50 -10.41
C ALA A 231 10.42 0.43 -10.87
N ARG A 232 10.66 1.74 -10.81
CA ARG A 232 9.63 2.70 -11.18
C ARG A 232 9.33 2.58 -12.68
N PRO A 233 8.10 2.84 -13.13
CA PRO A 233 7.79 2.87 -14.57
C PRO A 233 8.69 3.83 -15.36
N GLU A 234 9.14 4.92 -14.74
CA GLU A 234 10.13 5.85 -15.31
C GLU A 234 11.57 5.32 -15.35
N GLU A 235 11.90 4.31 -14.55
CA GLU A 235 13.19 3.61 -14.52
C GLU A 235 13.18 2.33 -15.38
N ALA A 236 12.01 1.94 -15.91
CA ALA A 236 11.87 0.75 -16.75
C ALA A 236 12.63 0.93 -18.07
N ILE A 237 13.53 -0.01 -18.36
CA ILE A 237 14.21 -0.10 -19.67
C ILE A 237 13.21 -0.68 -20.66
N ARG A 238 12.92 0.07 -21.72
CA ARG A 238 12.17 -0.43 -22.87
C ARG A 238 13.11 -1.15 -23.81
N ILE A 239 12.82 -2.42 -24.07
CA ILE A 239 13.53 -3.23 -25.05
C ILE A 239 12.70 -3.27 -26.33
N THR A 240 13.29 -2.84 -27.45
CA THR A 240 12.69 -2.97 -28.78
C THR A 240 13.59 -3.86 -29.63
N LEU A 241 12.99 -4.85 -30.30
CA LEU A 241 13.69 -5.74 -31.23
C LEU A 241 13.31 -5.35 -32.65
N SER A 242 14.30 -5.08 -33.49
CA SER A 242 14.10 -4.71 -34.90
C SER A 242 14.98 -5.58 -35.82
N PRO A 243 14.56 -5.84 -37.07
CA PRO A 243 15.43 -6.49 -38.06
C PRO A 243 16.72 -5.68 -38.26
N GLY A 244 17.87 -6.33 -38.19
CA GLY A 244 19.18 -5.72 -38.45
C GLY A 244 19.44 -5.46 -39.94
N GLY A 245 20.59 -4.85 -40.24
CA GLY A 245 20.99 -4.52 -41.61
C GLY A 245 21.44 -5.74 -42.43
N LEU A 246 21.83 -6.82 -41.75
CA LEU A 246 22.29 -8.07 -42.36
C LEU A 246 21.31 -9.23 -42.14
N PRO A 247 21.27 -10.23 -43.05
CA PRO A 247 20.47 -11.43 -42.86
C PRO A 247 20.84 -12.16 -41.55
N GLY A 248 19.87 -12.29 -40.65
CA GLY A 248 20.05 -12.98 -39.36
C GLY A 248 20.45 -12.07 -38.19
N GLU A 249 20.72 -10.78 -38.44
CA GLU A 249 21.03 -9.79 -37.41
C GLU A 249 19.76 -9.25 -36.76
N VAL A 250 19.78 -9.07 -35.43
CA VAL A 250 18.72 -8.40 -34.68
C VAL A 250 19.29 -7.16 -34.00
N GLU A 251 18.69 -6.00 -34.28
CA GLU A 251 18.97 -4.78 -33.52
C GLU A 251 18.15 -4.79 -32.23
N VAL A 252 18.84 -4.77 -31.10
CA VAL A 252 18.24 -4.59 -29.78
C VAL A 252 18.42 -3.13 -29.37
N THR A 253 17.32 -2.39 -29.31
CA THR A 253 17.31 -1.02 -28.79
C THR A 253 16.87 -1.04 -27.34
N LEU A 254 17.74 -0.57 -26.46
CA LEU A 254 17.46 -0.32 -25.05
C LEU A 254 17.26 1.19 -24.87
N SER A 255 16.08 1.59 -24.42
CA SER A 255 15.80 3.00 -24.12
C SER A 255 15.29 3.17 -22.69
N THR A 256 15.81 4.18 -21.99
CA THR A 256 15.25 4.63 -20.71
C THR A 256 14.37 5.84 -20.95
N ARG A 257 13.32 6.00 -20.13
CA ARG A 257 12.43 7.16 -20.22
C ARG A 257 13.12 8.47 -19.81
N THR A 258 14.19 8.37 -19.01
CA THR A 258 15.00 9.48 -18.48
C THR A 258 16.15 9.91 -19.39
N GLY A 259 16.32 9.26 -20.54
CA GLY A 259 17.31 9.63 -21.56
C GLY A 259 18.51 8.67 -21.59
N GLY A 260 18.76 8.13 -22.79
CA GLY A 260 19.78 7.14 -23.08
C GLY A 260 19.19 6.09 -24.03
N GLU A 261 19.68 6.07 -25.28
CA GLU A 261 19.37 5.03 -26.27
C GLU A 261 20.67 4.26 -26.52
N TYR A 262 20.63 2.95 -26.26
CA TYR A 262 21.74 2.04 -26.52
C TYR A 262 21.30 1.03 -27.57
N LYS A 263 22.11 0.88 -28.62
CA LYS A 263 21.89 -0.09 -29.69
C LYS A 263 22.92 -1.19 -29.59
N ILE A 264 22.46 -2.43 -29.53
CA ILE A 264 23.29 -3.63 -29.54
C ILE A 264 22.88 -4.44 -30.76
N PHE A 265 23.86 -4.83 -31.57
CA PHE A 265 23.67 -5.73 -32.71
C PHE A 265 24.08 -7.14 -32.28
N VAL A 266 23.17 -8.10 -32.47
CA VAL A 266 23.35 -9.52 -32.09
C VAL A 266 23.16 -10.41 -33.31
#